data_AF-A0A9P0H8R9-F1
#
_entry.id   AF-A0A9P0H8R9-F1
#
_cell.length_a   1.000
_cell.length_b   1.000
_cell.length_c   1.000
_cell.angle_alpha   90.00
_cell.angle_beta   90.00
_cell.angle_gamma   90.00
#
_symmetry.space_group_name_H-M   'P 1'
#
loop_
_entity.id
_entity.type
_entity.pdbx_description
1 polymer ?
#
loop_
_entity_poly.entity_id
_entity_poly.type
_entity_poly.pdbx_seq_one_letter_code
_entity_poly.pdbx_strand_id
1 'polypeptide(L)'
;MDWTNLVVGGVLCVGEAEEEEAEDRKHHSGSCRLAAAPSRSAFYPPRPPLDAPHLPALSSYYAGVLIGLISLYRHVIGGKSSVAATKVMAILRNGKSDSWETKTSLFDSMVSSTLLYAAEIWGTRYLKVLERTQVRFIKSLLHWPRNTPNYVTRLESGRSPLSVEVLKVINYWTKLSLMSDERLPRQCFNRLRTLDSSIGKPDPTYNWVSQVKMIVAELGCQGMLSCVFSQGLMRFKDEIMEKIRNHHASKDIDRVLNSKSNPRYRKICSFNVTRPEDYLQFRALNLNKLRAVSRLRVASSVLNVLMTITVVKIYKSDLVAAIENVHFIILVSAEILGMITLLRKRKLIISIYTLIGKDYFDYENTLDDECLETKRSAMEKAKRRKYFIQRIFVSCIFCACITVSVLRPVLKILYFDPSEGTPDDGFVRVAMVTVWTPFDKYQWYSVAFIWYCECVIAWNTPSIVFGSTFFFLFALEDLGVQLQLLKKSLANVIQRAKRIDGPIEEGIKLCLKYSIRHHQILFT
;
A
#
# COMPACT_ATOMS: atom_id res chain seq x y z
N MET A 1 -49.49 8.74 11.36
CA MET A 1 -49.32 9.70 10.26
C MET A 1 -47.94 9.47 9.67
N ASP A 2 -47.95 8.88 8.48
CA ASP A 2 -46.81 8.44 7.69
C ASP A 2 -45.92 9.60 7.22
N TRP A 3 -44.61 9.35 7.20
CA TRP A 3 -43.57 10.18 6.58
C TRP A 3 -42.96 9.45 5.36
N THR A 4 -43.79 8.83 4.52
CA THR A 4 -43.34 8.03 3.35
C THR A 4 -43.19 8.80 2.03
N ASN A 5 -43.30 10.13 2.00
CA ASN A 5 -43.19 10.90 0.75
C ASN A 5 -42.06 11.93 0.78
N LEU A 6 -40.82 11.47 0.58
CA LEU A 6 -39.78 12.25 -0.11
C LEU A 6 -38.66 11.33 -0.64
N VAL A 7 -39.01 10.44 -1.57
CA VAL A 7 -38.05 9.69 -2.40
C VAL A 7 -38.43 9.89 -3.86
N VAL A 8 -37.84 10.89 -4.52
CA VAL A 8 -37.54 10.85 -5.97
C VAL A 8 -36.33 11.75 -6.24
N GLY A 9 -35.24 11.17 -6.75
CA GLY A 9 -34.16 11.92 -7.42
C GLY A 9 -32.84 12.00 -6.64
N GLY A 10 -32.07 10.91 -6.60
CA GLY A 10 -30.71 10.96 -6.06
C GLY A 10 -29.97 9.64 -5.85
N VAL A 11 -30.48 8.51 -6.35
CA VAL A 11 -29.86 7.19 -6.19
C VAL A 11 -29.48 6.66 -7.56
N LEU A 12 -28.23 6.91 -7.99
CA LEU A 12 -27.57 6.11 -9.03
C LEU A 12 -26.03 6.26 -9.13
N CYS A 13 -25.37 7.10 -8.31
CA CYS A 13 -23.90 7.24 -8.37
C CYS A 13 -23.13 6.80 -7.11
N VAL A 14 -23.81 6.26 -6.08
CA VAL A 14 -23.14 5.80 -4.84
C VAL A 14 -22.86 4.30 -4.85
N GLY A 15 -23.61 3.50 -5.64
CA GLY A 15 -23.50 2.04 -5.66
C GLY A 15 -22.21 1.48 -6.25
N GLU A 16 -21.61 2.12 -7.26
CA GLU A 16 -20.39 1.61 -7.91
C GLU A 16 -19.12 1.80 -7.07
N ALA A 17 -19.13 2.73 -6.10
CA ALA A 17 -17.94 3.08 -5.30
C ALA A 17 -17.68 2.11 -4.13
N GLU A 18 -18.73 1.48 -3.57
CA GLU A 18 -18.58 0.50 -2.49
C GLU A 18 -18.26 -0.91 -3.02
N GLU A 19 -18.68 -1.24 -4.25
CA GLU A 19 -18.27 -2.46 -4.95
C GLU A 19 -16.77 -2.44 -5.30
N GLU A 20 -16.21 -1.28 -5.64
CA GLU A 20 -14.80 -1.08 -6.00
C GLU A 20 -13.82 -1.39 -4.83
N GLU A 21 -14.21 -1.14 -3.58
CA GLU A 21 -13.41 -1.49 -2.38
C GLU A 21 -13.70 -2.90 -1.82
N ALA A 22 -14.85 -3.49 -2.13
CA ALA A 22 -15.26 -4.81 -1.67
C ALA A 22 -14.63 -5.94 -2.53
N GLU A 23 -14.51 -5.73 -3.84
CA GLU A 23 -13.89 -6.69 -4.77
C GLU A 23 -12.36 -6.82 -4.53
N ASP A 24 -11.71 -5.72 -4.13
CA ASP A 24 -10.28 -5.67 -3.78
C ASP A 24 -9.93 -6.54 -2.55
N ARG A 25 -10.89 -6.80 -1.65
CA ARG A 25 -10.70 -7.67 -0.47
C ARG A 25 -10.80 -9.16 -0.78
N LYS A 26 -11.61 -9.59 -1.77
CA LYS A 26 -11.87 -11.01 -2.03
C LYS A 26 -10.78 -11.71 -2.86
N HIS A 27 -10.01 -10.99 -3.69
CA HIS A 27 -8.97 -11.59 -4.53
C HIS A 27 -7.60 -11.80 -3.84
N HIS A 28 -7.44 -11.41 -2.57
CA HIS A 28 -6.15 -11.44 -1.87
C HIS A 28 -5.89 -12.71 -1.02
N SER A 29 -6.77 -13.73 -1.02
CA SER A 29 -6.58 -14.97 -0.24
C SER A 29 -6.06 -16.19 -1.02
N GLY A 30 -5.79 -16.08 -2.33
CA GLY A 30 -5.31 -17.20 -3.14
C GLY A 30 -3.78 -17.29 -3.20
N SER A 31 -3.19 -18.22 -2.44
CA SER A 31 -1.78 -18.60 -2.57
C SER A 31 -1.55 -19.35 -3.88
N CYS A 32 -0.79 -18.77 -4.83
CA CYS A 32 -0.42 -19.43 -6.09
C CYS A 32 0.63 -20.53 -5.84
N ARG A 33 0.22 -21.80 -5.94
CA ARG A 33 1.13 -22.92 -6.22
C ARG A 33 1.47 -22.93 -7.71
N LEU A 34 2.76 -22.89 -8.04
CA LEU A 34 3.30 -23.07 -9.40
C LEU A 34 2.99 -24.50 -9.89
N ALA A 35 2.14 -24.63 -10.90
CA ALA A 35 2.00 -25.87 -11.66
C ALA A 35 2.93 -25.83 -12.89
N ALA A 36 3.67 -26.92 -13.10
CA ALA A 36 4.61 -27.10 -14.19
C ALA A 36 3.93 -27.09 -15.58
N ALA A 37 4.62 -26.52 -16.57
CA ALA A 37 4.13 -26.43 -17.96
C ALA A 37 4.19 -27.80 -18.67
N PRO A 38 3.15 -28.21 -19.44
CA PRO A 38 3.21 -29.43 -20.24
C PRO A 38 3.96 -29.22 -21.57
N SER A 39 4.44 -30.34 -22.13
CA SER A 39 5.39 -30.43 -23.26
C SER A 39 4.83 -29.98 -24.62
N ARG A 40 5.75 -29.56 -25.50
CA ARG A 40 5.55 -28.82 -26.77
C ARG A 40 4.80 -29.54 -27.91
N SER A 41 4.37 -30.79 -27.78
CA SER A 41 3.81 -31.56 -28.91
C SER A 41 2.28 -31.54 -29.04
N ALA A 42 1.54 -31.01 -28.07
CA ALA A 42 0.07 -31.00 -28.09
C ALA A 42 -0.57 -29.74 -28.73
N PHE A 43 0.22 -28.87 -29.36
CA PHE A 43 -0.18 -27.49 -29.67
C PHE A 43 -0.64 -27.17 -31.10
N TYR A 44 -0.80 -28.16 -31.98
CA TYR A 44 -1.34 -27.90 -33.33
C TYR A 44 -2.63 -28.69 -33.58
N PRO A 45 -3.77 -28.01 -33.86
CA PRO A 45 -4.94 -28.71 -34.40
C PRO A 45 -4.65 -29.20 -35.83
N PRO A 46 -5.33 -30.24 -36.31
CA PRO A 46 -5.13 -30.77 -37.65
C PRO A 46 -5.46 -29.71 -38.72
N ARG A 47 -4.72 -29.70 -39.84
CA ARG A 47 -5.01 -28.81 -40.98
C ARG A 47 -6.39 -29.14 -41.56
N PRO A 48 -7.20 -28.12 -41.91
CA PRO A 48 -8.47 -28.37 -42.60
C PRO A 48 -8.23 -28.87 -44.04
N PRO A 49 -9.17 -29.64 -44.62
CA PRO A 49 -9.10 -30.07 -46.00
C PRO A 49 -9.16 -28.88 -46.97
N LEU A 50 -8.49 -29.01 -48.11
CA LEU A 50 -8.20 -27.92 -49.06
C LEU A 50 -9.42 -27.38 -49.83
N ASP A 51 -10.62 -27.92 -49.63
CA ASP A 51 -11.78 -27.66 -50.51
C ASP A 51 -13.00 -27.07 -49.79
N ALA A 52 -12.79 -26.13 -48.85
CA ALA A 52 -13.89 -25.35 -48.27
C ALA A 52 -13.97 -23.94 -48.88
N PRO A 53 -14.99 -23.62 -49.69
CA PRO A 53 -15.31 -22.22 -49.95
C PRO A 53 -15.81 -21.57 -48.64
N HIS A 54 -15.88 -20.24 -48.60
CA HIS A 54 -16.42 -19.40 -47.52
C HIS A 54 -15.37 -18.71 -46.61
N LEU A 55 -14.92 -17.53 -47.07
CA LEU A 55 -14.30 -16.42 -46.31
C LEU A 55 -14.82 -16.19 -44.86
N PRO A 56 -16.10 -16.40 -44.51
CA PRO A 56 -16.60 -16.24 -43.14
C PRO A 56 -15.94 -17.17 -42.12
N ALA A 57 -15.60 -18.40 -42.51
CA ALA A 57 -15.04 -19.40 -41.59
C ALA A 57 -13.62 -19.03 -41.12
N LEU A 58 -12.80 -18.48 -42.01
CA LEU A 58 -11.48 -17.94 -41.65
C LEU A 58 -11.59 -16.73 -40.69
N SER A 59 -12.58 -15.85 -40.89
CA SER A 59 -12.76 -14.68 -40.03
C SER A 59 -13.18 -15.05 -38.59
N SER A 60 -14.04 -16.07 -38.46
CA SER A 60 -14.50 -16.58 -37.16
C SER A 60 -13.41 -17.38 -36.44
N TYR A 61 -12.59 -18.13 -37.18
CA TYR A 61 -11.44 -18.87 -36.64
C TYR A 61 -10.35 -17.92 -36.15
N TYR A 62 -10.02 -16.88 -36.92
CA TYR A 62 -9.11 -15.83 -36.47
C TYR A 62 -9.66 -15.09 -35.25
N ALA A 63 -10.95 -14.77 -35.19
CA ALA A 63 -11.56 -14.11 -34.03
C ALA A 63 -11.50 -14.96 -32.75
N GLY A 64 -11.82 -16.25 -32.81
CA GLY A 64 -11.72 -17.17 -31.66
C GLY A 64 -10.28 -17.38 -31.16
N VAL A 65 -9.33 -17.52 -32.09
CA VAL A 65 -7.88 -17.62 -31.79
C VAL A 65 -7.35 -16.31 -31.20
N LEU A 66 -7.77 -15.14 -31.73
CA LEU A 66 -7.41 -13.83 -31.19
C LEU A 66 -7.93 -13.67 -29.75
N ILE A 67 -9.19 -14.04 -29.47
CA ILE A 67 -9.82 -13.88 -28.15
C ILE A 67 -9.12 -14.75 -27.09
N GLY A 68 -8.79 -16.00 -27.42
CA GLY A 68 -8.01 -16.89 -26.54
C GLY A 68 -6.59 -16.37 -26.30
N LEU A 69 -5.92 -15.90 -27.36
CA LEU A 69 -4.60 -15.27 -27.28
C LEU A 69 -4.60 -14.00 -26.43
N ILE A 70 -5.62 -13.15 -26.52
CA ILE A 70 -5.72 -11.86 -25.81
C ILE A 70 -5.79 -12.02 -24.28
N SER A 71 -6.56 -13.01 -23.79
CA SER A 71 -6.66 -13.23 -22.32
C SER A 71 -5.35 -13.79 -21.74
N LEU A 72 -4.69 -14.69 -22.47
CA LEU A 72 -3.38 -15.23 -22.12
C LEU A 72 -2.29 -14.13 -22.23
N TYR A 73 -2.41 -13.24 -23.23
CA TYR A 73 -1.51 -12.10 -23.44
C TYR A 73 -1.49 -11.16 -22.24
N ARG A 74 -2.64 -10.88 -21.61
CA ARG A 74 -2.74 -10.02 -20.42
C ARG A 74 -1.85 -10.52 -19.29
N HIS A 75 -1.96 -11.79 -18.91
CA HIS A 75 -1.20 -12.35 -17.79
C HIS A 75 0.30 -12.42 -18.11
N VAL A 76 0.64 -12.81 -19.33
CA VAL A 76 2.03 -12.90 -19.78
C VAL A 76 2.71 -11.53 -19.85
N ILE A 77 2.04 -10.51 -20.40
CA ILE A 77 2.60 -9.15 -20.51
C ILE A 77 2.65 -8.45 -19.15
N GLY A 78 1.64 -8.63 -18.30
CA GLY A 78 1.66 -8.12 -16.93
C GLY A 78 2.87 -8.64 -16.14
N GLY A 79 3.15 -9.95 -16.26
CA GLY A 79 4.35 -10.55 -15.66
C GLY A 79 5.65 -10.01 -16.25
N LYS A 80 5.76 -9.97 -17.60
CA LYS A 80 6.98 -9.49 -18.29
C LYS A 80 7.29 -8.02 -18.00
N SER A 81 6.28 -7.15 -18.00
CA SER A 81 6.44 -5.73 -17.68
C SER A 81 6.86 -5.52 -16.21
N SER A 82 6.36 -6.34 -15.28
CA SER A 82 6.83 -6.32 -13.90
C SER A 82 8.31 -6.72 -13.78
N VAL A 83 8.76 -7.72 -14.54
CA VAL A 83 10.18 -8.10 -14.58
C VAL A 83 11.04 -6.98 -15.18
N ALA A 84 10.57 -6.34 -16.26
CA ALA A 84 11.23 -5.18 -16.84
C ALA A 84 11.33 -4.02 -15.84
N ALA A 85 10.27 -3.73 -15.08
CA ALA A 85 10.27 -2.71 -14.05
C ALA A 85 11.31 -2.99 -12.95
N THR A 86 11.44 -4.23 -12.50
CA THR A 86 12.48 -4.63 -11.53
C THR A 86 13.89 -4.42 -12.09
N LYS A 87 14.11 -4.73 -13.38
CA LYS A 87 15.39 -4.47 -14.05
C LYS A 87 15.71 -2.98 -14.12
N VAL A 88 14.74 -2.15 -14.52
CA VAL A 88 14.90 -0.69 -14.54
C VAL A 88 15.25 -0.17 -13.14
N MET A 89 14.56 -0.64 -12.10
CA MET A 89 14.86 -0.26 -10.72
C MET A 89 16.29 -0.64 -10.29
N ALA A 90 16.78 -1.80 -10.71
CA ALA A 90 18.16 -2.22 -10.45
C ALA A 90 19.18 -1.33 -11.18
N ILE A 91 18.93 -1.00 -12.45
CA ILE A 91 19.75 -0.08 -13.25
C ILE A 91 19.80 1.30 -12.59
N LEU A 92 18.65 1.84 -12.19
CA LEU A 92 18.58 3.15 -11.53
C LEU A 92 19.30 3.18 -10.19
N ARG A 93 19.24 2.09 -9.42
CA ARG A 93 19.96 1.97 -8.14
C ARG A 93 21.47 1.93 -8.34
N ASN A 94 21.94 1.22 -9.35
CA ASN A 94 23.38 1.02 -9.59
C ASN A 94 24.01 2.20 -10.35
N GLY A 95 23.28 2.76 -11.32
CA GLY A 95 23.76 3.86 -12.17
C GLY A 95 23.72 5.24 -11.53
N LYS A 96 23.16 5.37 -10.30
CA LYS A 96 23.06 6.64 -9.55
C LYS A 96 22.50 7.82 -10.36
N SER A 97 21.60 7.55 -11.31
CA SER A 97 21.02 8.59 -12.18
C SER A 97 20.31 9.66 -11.36
N ASP A 98 20.68 10.91 -11.62
CA ASP A 98 20.23 12.11 -10.93
C ASP A 98 19.03 12.78 -11.61
N SER A 99 18.96 12.76 -12.94
CA SER A 99 17.87 13.37 -13.71
C SER A 99 16.55 12.58 -13.66
N TRP A 100 15.42 13.29 -13.70
CA TRP A 100 14.09 12.68 -13.80
C TRP A 100 13.84 12.10 -15.19
N GLU A 101 14.33 12.80 -16.22
CA GLU A 101 14.17 12.46 -17.63
C GLU A 101 14.77 11.07 -17.93
N THR A 102 15.93 10.75 -17.36
CA THR A 102 16.55 9.42 -17.52
C THR A 102 15.70 8.33 -16.87
N LYS A 103 15.12 8.60 -15.69
CA LYS A 103 14.24 7.65 -14.99
C LYS A 103 12.98 7.37 -15.80
N THR A 104 12.37 8.41 -16.38
CA THR A 104 11.20 8.29 -17.24
C THR A 104 11.53 7.65 -18.59
N SER A 105 12.68 7.96 -19.19
CA SER A 105 13.11 7.37 -20.45
C SER A 105 13.37 5.88 -20.31
N LEU A 106 14.01 5.43 -19.21
CA LEU A 106 14.22 4.01 -18.95
C LEU A 106 12.90 3.24 -18.76
N PHE A 107 11.93 3.88 -18.09
CA PHE A 107 10.59 3.33 -18.00
C PHE A 107 9.97 3.16 -19.39
N ASP A 108 10.03 4.18 -20.24
CA ASP A 108 9.44 4.14 -21.57
C ASP A 108 10.11 3.10 -22.48
N SER A 109 11.45 3.05 -22.48
CA SER A 109 12.21 2.15 -23.33
C SER A 109 12.10 0.68 -22.95
N MET A 110 11.89 0.34 -21.67
CA MET A 110 11.86 -1.05 -21.22
C MET A 110 10.49 -1.52 -20.75
N VAL A 111 9.80 -0.72 -19.94
CA VAL A 111 8.53 -1.13 -19.32
C VAL A 111 7.37 -0.82 -20.24
N SER A 112 7.24 0.43 -20.71
CA SER A 112 6.16 0.83 -21.62
C SER A 112 6.24 0.06 -22.94
N SER A 113 7.44 -0.08 -23.54
CA SER A 113 7.63 -0.84 -24.77
C SER A 113 7.19 -2.30 -24.67
N THR A 114 7.50 -2.97 -23.54
CA THR A 114 7.09 -4.36 -23.28
C THR A 114 5.58 -4.44 -23.02
N LEU A 115 5.04 -3.46 -22.29
CA LEU A 115 3.64 -3.43 -21.87
C LEU A 115 2.69 -3.09 -23.01
N LEU A 116 3.10 -2.18 -23.90
CA LEU A 116 2.30 -1.64 -24.98
C LEU A 116 2.51 -2.37 -26.32
N TYR A 117 3.23 -3.48 -26.32
CA TYR A 117 3.47 -4.26 -27.53
C TYR A 117 2.14 -4.72 -28.16
N ALA A 118 1.87 -4.26 -29.37
CA ALA A 118 0.63 -4.47 -30.12
C ALA A 118 -0.64 -4.03 -29.37
N ALA A 119 -0.52 -3.13 -28.39
CA ALA A 119 -1.63 -2.70 -27.55
C ALA A 119 -2.70 -1.91 -28.31
N GLU A 120 -2.45 -1.50 -29.55
CA GLU A 120 -3.46 -0.89 -30.40
C GLU A 120 -4.67 -1.80 -30.62
N ILE A 121 -4.49 -3.12 -30.64
CA ILE A 121 -5.55 -4.08 -30.97
C ILE A 121 -6.28 -4.58 -29.72
N TRP A 122 -5.56 -4.81 -28.63
CA TRP A 122 -6.09 -5.46 -27.42
C TRP A 122 -6.12 -4.54 -26.18
N GLY A 123 -5.37 -3.44 -26.20
CA GLY A 123 -5.14 -2.60 -25.02
C GLY A 123 -6.35 -1.78 -24.58
N THR A 124 -7.26 -1.44 -25.50
CA THR A 124 -8.45 -0.62 -25.23
C THR A 124 -9.38 -1.24 -24.18
N ARG A 125 -9.41 -2.57 -24.09
CA ARG A 125 -10.17 -3.30 -23.08
C ARG A 125 -9.54 -3.22 -21.68
N TYR A 126 -8.23 -3.02 -21.60
CA TYR A 126 -7.45 -3.19 -20.37
C TYR A 126 -6.78 -1.90 -19.90
N LEU A 127 -7.27 -0.73 -20.31
CA LEU A 127 -6.69 0.58 -19.98
C LEU A 127 -6.42 0.74 -18.47
N LYS A 128 -7.39 0.38 -17.62
CA LYS A 128 -7.24 0.43 -16.14
C LYS A 128 -6.11 -0.47 -15.65
N VAL A 129 -5.91 -1.64 -16.25
CA VAL A 129 -4.88 -2.60 -15.85
C VAL A 129 -3.49 -2.13 -16.28
N LEU A 130 -3.38 -1.59 -17.50
CA LEU A 130 -2.13 -1.03 -18.02
C LEU A 130 -1.65 0.14 -17.16
N GLU A 131 -2.56 1.04 -16.81
CA GLU A 131 -2.26 2.21 -15.97
C GLU A 131 -1.70 1.85 -14.58
N ARG A 132 -2.13 0.72 -13.99
CA ARG A 132 -1.61 0.24 -12.71
C ARG A 132 -0.10 -0.01 -12.75
N THR A 133 0.45 -0.41 -13.90
CA THR A 133 1.89 -0.67 -14.04
C THR A 133 2.70 0.62 -13.93
N GLN A 134 2.29 1.69 -14.63
CA GLN A 134 2.93 3.01 -14.54
C GLN A 134 2.89 3.54 -13.11
N VAL A 135 1.70 3.54 -12.49
CA VAL A 135 1.53 4.05 -11.12
C VAL A 135 2.35 3.25 -10.11
N ARG A 136 2.38 1.92 -10.21
CA ARG A 136 3.19 1.07 -9.32
C ARG A 136 4.68 1.32 -9.49
N PHE A 137 5.14 1.50 -10.73
CA PHE A 137 6.53 1.84 -11.00
C PHE A 137 6.92 3.16 -10.33
N ILE A 138 6.14 4.23 -10.52
CA ILE A 138 6.43 5.55 -9.93
C ILE A 138 6.38 5.49 -8.40
N LYS A 139 5.36 4.84 -7.81
CA LYS A 139 5.26 4.66 -6.36
C LYS A 139 6.46 3.89 -5.81
N SER A 140 6.93 2.87 -6.52
CA SER A 140 8.13 2.11 -6.15
C SER A 140 9.41 2.95 -6.26
N LEU A 141 9.55 3.73 -7.34
CA LEU A 141 10.69 4.61 -7.57
C LEU A 141 10.85 5.64 -6.44
N LEU A 142 9.75 6.29 -6.04
CA LEU A 142 9.70 7.33 -5.01
C LEU A 142 9.45 6.78 -3.59
N HIS A 143 9.34 5.46 -3.45
CA HIS A 143 8.96 4.76 -2.23
C HIS A 143 7.71 5.34 -1.53
N TRP A 144 6.68 5.65 -2.31
CA TRP A 144 5.40 6.09 -1.77
C TRP A 144 4.60 4.92 -1.20
N PRO A 145 3.76 5.16 -0.18
CA PRO A 145 2.80 4.18 0.29
C PRO A 145 1.90 3.66 -0.83
N ARG A 146 1.55 2.37 -0.81
CA ARG A 146 0.71 1.74 -1.85
C ARG A 146 -0.65 2.42 -1.99
N ASN A 147 -1.20 2.92 -0.89
CA ASN A 147 -2.47 3.63 -0.78
C ASN A 147 -2.44 5.09 -1.25
N THR A 148 -1.29 5.60 -1.72
CA THR A 148 -1.23 6.95 -2.31
C THR A 148 -2.21 7.03 -3.49
N PRO A 149 -3.07 8.05 -3.59
CA PRO A 149 -4.03 8.12 -4.69
C PRO A 149 -3.34 8.20 -6.07
N ASN A 150 -3.90 7.51 -7.07
CA ASN A 150 -3.28 7.40 -8.39
C ASN A 150 -3.24 8.75 -9.14
N TYR A 151 -4.24 9.61 -8.93
CA TYR A 151 -4.28 10.96 -9.53
C TYR A 151 -3.13 11.84 -9.01
N VAL A 152 -2.81 11.77 -7.71
CA VAL A 152 -1.63 12.43 -7.12
C VAL A 152 -0.36 11.93 -7.77
N THR A 153 -0.28 10.61 -8.01
CA THR A 153 0.91 10.03 -8.62
C THR A 153 1.16 10.55 -10.03
N ARG A 154 0.11 10.68 -10.84
CA ARG A 154 0.21 11.21 -12.20
C ARG A 154 0.60 12.68 -12.22
N LEU A 155 -0.11 13.51 -11.45
CA LEU A 155 0.14 14.95 -11.38
C LEU A 155 1.55 15.27 -10.87
N GLU A 156 2.00 14.64 -9.78
CA GLU A 156 3.37 14.82 -9.30
C GLU A 156 4.41 14.45 -10.36
N SER A 157 4.20 13.33 -11.05
CA SER A 157 5.14 12.82 -12.06
C SER A 157 5.11 13.56 -13.39
N GLY A 158 4.08 14.40 -13.63
CA GLY A 158 3.83 15.06 -14.92
C GLY A 158 3.67 14.10 -16.09
N ARG A 159 3.29 12.85 -15.83
CA ARG A 159 3.18 11.81 -16.87
C ARG A 159 1.75 11.66 -17.35
N SER A 160 1.59 11.65 -18.66
CA SER A 160 0.34 11.22 -19.29
C SER A 160 0.01 9.77 -18.90
N PRO A 161 -1.28 9.44 -18.71
CA PRO A 161 -1.70 8.06 -18.51
C PRO A 161 -1.30 7.17 -19.69
N LEU A 162 -1.01 5.89 -19.43
CA LEU A 162 -0.75 4.91 -20.49
C LEU A 162 -1.96 4.69 -21.40
N SER A 163 -3.16 5.03 -20.93
CA SER A 163 -4.35 4.99 -21.78
C SER A 163 -4.23 5.88 -23.01
N VAL A 164 -3.56 7.03 -22.91
CA VAL A 164 -3.32 7.94 -24.04
C VAL A 164 -2.46 7.25 -25.10
N GLU A 165 -1.45 6.49 -24.68
CA GLU A 165 -0.58 5.75 -25.59
C GLU A 165 -1.32 4.63 -26.32
N VAL A 166 -2.18 3.90 -25.62
CA VAL A 166 -3.06 2.88 -26.24
C VAL A 166 -4.03 3.52 -27.24
N LEU A 167 -4.56 4.70 -26.92
CA LEU A 167 -5.50 5.41 -27.77
C LEU A 167 -4.88 5.99 -29.05
N LYS A 168 -3.55 5.92 -29.20
CA LYS A 168 -2.89 6.08 -30.51
C LYS A 168 -3.32 5.02 -31.53
N VAL A 169 -4.12 4.02 -31.15
CA VAL A 169 -4.89 3.18 -32.08
C VAL A 169 -5.67 4.00 -33.12
N ILE A 170 -6.04 5.25 -32.84
CA ILE A 170 -6.65 6.16 -33.82
C ILE A 170 -5.71 6.38 -35.02
N ASN A 171 -4.39 6.46 -34.80
CA ASN A 171 -3.42 6.52 -35.89
C ASN A 171 -3.38 5.23 -36.70
N TYR A 172 -3.54 4.08 -36.04
CA TYR A 172 -3.65 2.79 -36.71
C TYR A 172 -4.94 2.67 -37.51
N TRP A 173 -6.07 3.13 -36.98
CA TRP A 173 -7.34 3.26 -37.69
C TRP A 173 -7.17 4.11 -38.96
N THR A 174 -6.50 5.26 -38.88
CA THR A 174 -6.21 6.10 -40.04
C THR A 174 -5.36 5.37 -41.08
N LYS A 175 -4.31 4.64 -40.66
CA LYS A 175 -3.50 3.81 -41.57
C LYS A 175 -4.32 2.71 -42.23
N LEU A 176 -5.15 2.00 -41.46
CA LEU A 176 -6.09 1.01 -41.98
C LEU A 176 -7.07 1.65 -42.96
N SER A 177 -7.47 2.90 -42.73
CA SER A 177 -8.40 3.63 -43.59
C SER A 177 -7.84 3.90 -44.99
N LEU A 178 -6.52 4.05 -45.11
CA LEU A 178 -5.78 4.37 -46.34
C LEU A 178 -5.21 3.12 -47.04
N MET A 179 -5.29 1.95 -46.40
CA MET A 179 -4.72 0.70 -46.91
C MET A 179 -5.64 0.05 -47.95
N SER A 180 -5.06 -0.63 -48.95
CA SER A 180 -5.81 -1.42 -49.94
C SER A 180 -6.68 -2.50 -49.28
N ASP A 181 -7.88 -2.71 -49.83
CA ASP A 181 -8.88 -3.68 -49.36
C ASP A 181 -8.44 -5.15 -49.52
N GLU A 182 -7.43 -5.42 -50.34
CA GLU A 182 -6.84 -6.76 -50.51
C GLU A 182 -6.02 -7.21 -49.29
N ARG A 183 -5.57 -6.27 -48.45
CA ARG A 183 -4.71 -6.60 -47.30
C ARG A 183 -5.53 -7.12 -46.13
N LEU A 184 -5.08 -8.22 -45.53
CA LEU A 184 -5.76 -8.86 -44.38
C LEU A 184 -6.11 -7.90 -43.23
N PRO A 185 -5.24 -6.96 -42.77
CA PRO A 185 -5.61 -6.03 -41.70
C PRO A 185 -6.80 -5.14 -42.05
N ARG A 186 -6.93 -4.74 -43.31
CA ARG A 186 -8.04 -3.94 -43.82
C ARG A 186 -9.33 -4.75 -43.87
N GLN A 187 -9.27 -6.00 -44.32
CA GLN A 187 -10.42 -6.91 -44.32
C GLN A 187 -10.93 -7.18 -42.89
N CYS A 188 -10.03 -7.46 -41.95
CA CYS A 188 -10.38 -7.63 -40.54
C CYS A 188 -11.02 -6.37 -39.95
N PHE A 189 -10.46 -5.20 -40.24
CA PHE A 189 -11.00 -3.93 -39.79
C PHE A 189 -12.40 -3.63 -40.36
N ASN A 190 -12.61 -3.86 -41.67
CA ASN A 190 -13.91 -3.73 -42.30
C ASN A 190 -14.94 -4.67 -41.66
N ARG A 191 -14.54 -5.92 -41.36
CA ARG A 191 -15.40 -6.87 -40.65
C ARG A 191 -15.81 -6.36 -39.27
N LEU A 192 -14.88 -5.82 -38.49
CA LEU A 192 -15.17 -5.22 -37.18
C LEU A 192 -16.13 -4.02 -37.28
N ARG A 193 -16.03 -3.22 -38.34
CA ARG A 193 -16.98 -2.11 -38.60
C ARG A 193 -18.37 -2.61 -38.97
N THR A 194 -18.47 -3.66 -39.77
CA THR A 194 -19.76 -4.28 -40.10
C THR A 194 -20.44 -4.83 -38.85
N LEU A 195 -19.67 -5.49 -37.97
CA LEU A 195 -20.16 -6.00 -36.69
C LEU A 195 -20.61 -4.88 -35.73
N ASP A 196 -19.92 -3.74 -35.73
CA ASP A 196 -20.34 -2.56 -34.96
C ASP A 196 -21.67 -1.96 -35.45
N SER A 197 -21.96 -2.10 -36.75
CA SER A 197 -23.13 -1.51 -37.41
C SER A 197 -24.33 -2.48 -37.54
N SER A 198 -24.18 -3.75 -37.15
CA SER A 198 -25.23 -4.76 -37.32
C SER A 198 -26.36 -4.64 -36.28
N ILE A 199 -27.59 -4.94 -36.72
CA ILE A 199 -28.77 -5.05 -35.86
C ILE A 199 -28.54 -6.23 -34.90
N GLY A 200 -28.45 -5.95 -33.60
CA GLY A 200 -28.10 -6.94 -32.56
C GLY A 200 -26.69 -6.80 -31.96
N LYS A 201 -25.98 -5.69 -32.23
CA LYS A 201 -24.66 -5.27 -31.67
C LYS A 201 -23.98 -6.31 -30.76
N PRO A 202 -22.94 -7.03 -31.25
CA PRO A 202 -22.12 -7.88 -30.41
C PRO A 202 -21.55 -7.08 -29.24
N ASP A 203 -21.29 -7.76 -28.11
CA ASP A 203 -20.73 -7.13 -26.91
C ASP A 203 -19.52 -6.23 -27.27
N PRO A 204 -19.61 -4.90 -27.01
CA PRO A 204 -18.55 -3.95 -27.36
C PRO A 204 -17.22 -4.29 -26.68
N THR A 205 -17.23 -5.10 -25.61
CA THR A 205 -16.05 -5.58 -24.88
C THR A 205 -15.05 -6.35 -25.77
N TYR A 206 -15.49 -6.90 -26.90
CA TYR A 206 -14.65 -7.69 -27.80
C TYR A 206 -14.36 -6.99 -29.13
N ASN A 207 -14.92 -5.81 -29.38
CA ASN A 207 -14.70 -5.04 -30.59
C ASN A 207 -13.98 -3.73 -30.26
N TRP A 208 -12.68 -3.66 -30.55
CA TRP A 208 -11.88 -2.46 -30.26
C TRP A 208 -12.36 -1.23 -31.06
N VAL A 209 -12.98 -1.42 -32.23
CA VAL A 209 -13.58 -0.33 -33.02
C VAL A 209 -14.74 0.31 -32.25
N SER A 210 -15.61 -0.51 -31.67
CA SER A 210 -16.72 -0.07 -30.82
C SER A 210 -16.21 0.63 -29.56
N GLN A 211 -15.18 0.08 -28.92
CA GLN A 211 -14.57 0.67 -27.71
C GLN A 211 -13.98 2.06 -28.00
N VAL A 212 -13.25 2.22 -29.10
CA VAL A 212 -12.70 3.52 -29.50
C VAL A 212 -13.84 4.51 -29.79
N LYS A 213 -14.90 4.08 -30.49
CA LYS A 213 -16.08 4.93 -30.72
C LYS A 213 -16.74 5.38 -29.42
N MET A 214 -16.89 4.48 -28.44
CA MET A 214 -17.45 4.82 -27.13
C MET A 214 -16.58 5.86 -26.40
N ILE A 215 -15.26 5.64 -26.35
CA ILE A 215 -14.33 6.58 -25.70
C ILE A 215 -14.36 7.94 -26.37
N VAL A 216 -14.44 7.99 -27.70
CA VAL A 216 -14.51 9.26 -28.43
C VAL A 216 -15.89 9.91 -28.35
N ALA A 217 -16.96 9.12 -28.18
CA ALA A 217 -18.30 9.63 -27.89
C ALA A 217 -18.38 10.28 -26.50
N GLU A 218 -17.73 9.70 -25.48
CA GLU A 218 -17.59 10.33 -24.14
C GLU A 218 -16.92 11.70 -24.20
N LEU A 219 -16.10 11.97 -25.22
CA LEU A 219 -15.40 13.24 -25.43
C LEU A 219 -16.21 14.26 -26.26
N GLY A 220 -17.44 13.91 -26.66
CA GLY A 220 -18.26 14.75 -27.54
C GLY A 220 -17.77 14.81 -28.99
N CYS A 221 -16.86 13.92 -29.39
CA CYS A 221 -16.21 13.92 -30.70
C CYS A 221 -16.81 12.90 -31.68
N GLN A 222 -18.02 12.40 -31.42
CA GLN A 222 -18.65 11.36 -32.23
C GLN A 222 -18.80 11.77 -33.70
N GLY A 223 -19.13 13.05 -33.95
CA GLY A 223 -19.23 13.63 -35.30
C GLY A 223 -17.92 13.57 -36.11
N MET A 224 -16.78 13.60 -35.43
CA MET A 224 -15.45 13.59 -36.05
C MET A 224 -15.05 12.20 -36.54
N LEU A 225 -15.56 11.14 -35.90
CA LEU A 225 -15.37 9.75 -36.33
C LEU A 225 -16.39 9.32 -37.40
N SER A 226 -17.58 9.95 -37.44
CA SER A 226 -18.60 9.68 -38.45
C SER A 226 -18.33 10.36 -39.80
N CYS A 227 -17.39 11.30 -39.88
CA CYS A 227 -16.90 11.84 -41.15
C CYS A 227 -16.00 10.80 -41.84
N VAL A 228 -16.63 9.81 -42.48
CA VAL A 228 -16.01 8.66 -43.15
C VAL A 228 -15.39 9.04 -44.51
N PHE A 229 -14.50 10.01 -44.52
CA PHE A 229 -13.45 10.09 -45.54
C PHE A 229 -12.11 9.92 -44.85
N SER A 230 -11.23 9.12 -45.45
CA SER A 230 -9.86 8.90 -44.99
C SER A 230 -9.08 10.21 -44.74
N GLN A 231 -9.50 11.32 -45.36
CA GLN A 231 -8.97 12.67 -45.15
C GLN A 231 -9.52 13.38 -43.89
N GLY A 232 -10.73 13.09 -43.44
CA GLY A 232 -11.35 13.75 -42.27
C GLY A 232 -10.69 13.33 -40.96
N LEU A 233 -10.52 12.03 -40.73
CA LEU A 233 -9.83 11.51 -39.54
C LEU A 233 -8.36 11.93 -39.50
N MET A 234 -7.69 12.03 -40.66
CA MET A 234 -6.33 12.58 -40.78
C MET A 234 -6.25 14.02 -40.26
N ARG A 235 -7.27 14.84 -40.54
CA ARG A 235 -7.34 16.26 -40.14
C ARG A 235 -7.60 16.43 -38.64
N PHE A 236 -8.37 15.51 -38.05
CA PHE A 236 -8.86 15.66 -36.69
C PHE A 236 -8.16 14.76 -35.65
N LYS A 237 -7.30 13.83 -36.08
CA LYS A 237 -6.62 12.89 -35.15
C LYS A 237 -5.87 13.62 -34.03
N ASP A 238 -5.18 14.71 -34.35
CA ASP A 238 -4.35 15.42 -33.37
C ASP A 238 -5.22 16.19 -32.38
N GLU A 239 -6.35 16.74 -32.84
CA GLU A 239 -7.38 17.35 -32.00
C GLU A 239 -8.02 16.32 -31.06
N ILE A 240 -8.34 15.12 -31.57
CA ILE A 240 -8.91 14.04 -30.75
C ILE A 240 -7.89 13.59 -29.69
N MET A 241 -6.63 13.40 -30.06
CA MET A 241 -5.58 13.04 -29.10
C MET A 241 -5.38 14.11 -28.03
N GLU A 242 -5.47 15.38 -28.40
CA GLU A 242 -5.40 16.49 -27.46
C GLU A 242 -6.61 16.52 -26.51
N LYS A 243 -7.83 16.32 -27.02
CA LYS A 243 -9.03 16.19 -26.18
C LYS A 243 -8.95 15.00 -25.22
N ILE A 244 -8.39 13.87 -25.65
CA ILE A 244 -8.15 12.71 -24.78
C ILE A 244 -7.20 13.08 -23.63
N ARG A 245 -6.08 13.75 -23.94
CA ARG A 245 -5.13 14.23 -22.91
C ARG A 245 -5.82 15.17 -21.92
N ASN A 246 -6.57 16.14 -22.43
CA ASN A 246 -7.25 17.15 -21.62
C ASN A 246 -8.38 16.56 -20.77
N HIS A 247 -9.08 15.53 -21.24
CA HIS A 247 -10.08 14.81 -20.45
C HIS A 247 -9.46 14.10 -19.25
N HIS A 248 -8.36 13.38 -19.47
CA HIS A 248 -7.64 12.72 -18.38
C HIS A 248 -7.05 13.73 -17.38
N ALA A 249 -6.47 14.82 -17.88
CA ALA A 249 -5.99 15.94 -17.10
C ALA A 249 -7.10 16.51 -16.19
N SER A 250 -8.24 16.86 -16.80
CA SER A 250 -9.38 17.47 -16.09
C SER A 250 -9.94 16.54 -15.02
N LYS A 251 -10.03 15.22 -15.29
CA LYS A 251 -10.44 14.22 -14.31
C LYS A 251 -9.49 14.14 -13.10
N ASP A 252 -8.18 14.23 -13.32
CA ASP A 252 -7.22 14.21 -12.21
C ASP A 252 -7.25 15.51 -11.40
N ILE A 253 -7.38 16.66 -12.07
CA ILE A 253 -7.51 17.98 -11.43
C ILE A 253 -8.78 18.05 -10.59
N ASP A 254 -9.94 17.67 -11.16
CA ASP A 254 -11.21 17.64 -10.46
C ASP A 254 -11.15 16.75 -9.20
N ARG A 255 -10.51 15.59 -9.31
CA ARG A 255 -10.28 14.70 -8.17
C ARG A 255 -9.42 15.35 -7.08
N VAL A 256 -8.40 16.13 -7.43
CA VAL A 256 -7.60 16.88 -6.43
C VAL A 256 -8.45 17.93 -5.74
N LEU A 257 -9.25 18.68 -6.50
CA LEU A 257 -10.08 19.76 -5.96
C LEU A 257 -11.16 19.25 -5.01
N ASN A 258 -11.74 18.08 -5.31
CA ASN A 258 -12.84 17.47 -4.58
C ASN A 258 -12.39 16.41 -3.55
N SER A 259 -11.08 16.13 -3.43
CA SER A 259 -10.57 15.09 -2.52
C SER A 259 -10.72 15.47 -1.05
N LYS A 260 -11.45 14.65 -0.30
CA LYS A 260 -11.53 14.73 1.18
C LYS A 260 -10.30 14.15 1.88
N SER A 261 -9.55 13.25 1.22
CA SER A 261 -8.48 12.47 1.84
C SER A 261 -7.14 13.22 1.94
N ASN A 262 -6.87 14.15 1.03
CA ASN A 262 -5.71 15.04 1.12
C ASN A 262 -6.03 16.47 0.61
N PRO A 263 -6.76 17.28 1.39
CA PRO A 263 -7.14 18.65 1.00
C PRO A 263 -5.95 19.60 0.84
N ARG A 264 -4.78 19.26 1.42
CA ARG A 264 -3.57 20.07 1.36
C ARG A 264 -2.87 19.95 0.02
N TYR A 265 -2.97 18.78 -0.61
CA TYR A 265 -2.36 18.54 -1.91
C TYR A 265 -2.82 19.57 -2.95
N ARG A 266 -4.10 19.99 -2.90
CA ARG A 266 -4.67 21.09 -3.68
C ARG A 266 -3.86 22.39 -3.64
N LYS A 267 -3.24 22.71 -2.51
CA LYS A 267 -2.49 23.97 -2.31
C LYS A 267 -1.03 23.87 -2.73
N ILE A 268 -0.51 22.65 -2.87
CA ILE A 268 0.91 22.36 -3.10
C ILE A 268 1.15 21.95 -4.55
N CYS A 269 0.16 21.31 -5.19
CA CYS A 269 0.21 20.90 -6.58
C CYS A 269 0.25 22.12 -7.50
N SER A 270 1.16 22.09 -8.49
CA SER A 270 1.26 23.10 -9.54
C SER A 270 0.19 22.96 -10.62
N PHE A 271 -0.60 21.88 -10.58
CA PHE A 271 -1.56 21.47 -11.61
C PHE A 271 -0.94 21.33 -13.01
N ASN A 272 0.39 21.18 -13.09
CA ASN A 272 1.06 20.93 -14.36
C ASN A 272 0.89 19.46 -14.77
N VAL A 273 0.35 19.24 -15.97
CA VAL A 273 0.05 17.90 -16.49
C VAL A 273 1.11 17.41 -17.47
N THR A 274 1.90 18.32 -18.04
CA THR A 274 2.91 18.01 -19.06
C THR A 274 4.32 17.96 -18.49
N ARG A 275 4.55 18.58 -17.33
CA ARG A 275 5.85 18.59 -16.66
C ARG A 275 5.72 18.02 -15.25
N PRO A 276 6.74 17.27 -14.78
CA PRO A 276 6.82 16.86 -13.39
C PRO A 276 6.96 18.10 -12.50
N GLU A 277 6.56 17.96 -11.24
CA GLU A 277 6.77 19.01 -10.23
C GLU A 277 8.26 19.39 -10.13
N ASP A 278 8.54 20.68 -9.91
CA ASP A 278 9.88 21.27 -10.06
C ASP A 278 10.95 20.57 -9.22
N TYR A 279 10.58 20.08 -8.02
CA TYR A 279 11.51 19.39 -7.14
C TYR A 279 12.02 18.06 -7.71
N LEU A 280 11.27 17.44 -8.63
CA LEU A 280 11.71 16.22 -9.32
C LEU A 280 12.80 16.50 -10.36
N GLN A 281 12.86 17.74 -10.87
CA GLN A 281 13.79 18.14 -11.92
C GLN A 281 15.17 18.55 -11.37
N PHE A 282 15.33 18.70 -10.05
CA PHE A 282 16.60 19.10 -9.45
C PHE A 282 17.65 17.98 -9.54
N ARG A 283 18.62 18.16 -10.46
CA ARG A 283 19.75 17.24 -10.69
C ARG A 283 20.67 17.06 -9.48
N ALA A 284 20.72 18.01 -8.54
CA ALA A 284 21.61 17.93 -7.38
C ALA A 284 21.12 16.98 -6.26
N LEU A 285 19.93 16.38 -6.38
CA LEU A 285 19.34 15.54 -5.34
C LEU A 285 19.65 14.05 -5.57
N ASN A 286 20.44 13.47 -4.66
CA ASN A 286 20.52 12.00 -4.53
C ASN A 286 19.10 11.41 -4.41
N LEU A 287 18.83 10.28 -5.07
CA LEU A 287 17.53 9.58 -5.08
C LEU A 287 16.90 9.44 -3.68
N ASN A 288 17.70 9.25 -2.62
CA ASN A 288 17.18 9.19 -1.25
C ASN A 288 16.67 10.53 -0.73
N LYS A 289 17.33 11.65 -1.08
CA LYS A 289 16.85 13.01 -0.77
C LYS A 289 15.59 13.32 -1.56
N LEU A 290 15.55 12.94 -2.84
CA LEU A 290 14.36 13.05 -3.69
C LEU A 290 13.15 12.32 -3.11
N ARG A 291 13.36 11.08 -2.65
CA ARG A 291 12.34 10.26 -1.97
C ARG A 291 11.85 10.90 -0.67
N ALA A 292 12.74 11.52 0.10
CA ALA A 292 12.36 12.20 1.33
C ALA A 292 11.43 13.38 1.01
N VAL A 293 11.82 14.26 0.08
CA VAL A 293 11.00 15.42 -0.32
C VAL A 293 9.66 15.00 -0.92
N SER A 294 9.64 14.00 -1.80
CA SER A 294 8.40 13.53 -2.42
C SER A 294 7.42 12.94 -1.41
N ARG A 295 7.92 12.16 -0.44
CA ARG A 295 7.09 11.59 0.64
C ARG A 295 6.46 12.67 1.50
N LEU A 296 7.18 13.76 1.78
CA LEU A 296 6.66 14.87 2.58
C LEU A 296 5.55 15.61 1.86
N ARG A 297 5.68 15.84 0.55
CA ARG A 297 4.63 16.48 -0.26
C ARG A 297 3.35 15.66 -0.32
N VAL A 298 3.48 14.34 -0.36
CA VAL A 298 2.34 13.42 -0.50
C VAL A 298 1.75 12.98 0.86
N ALA A 299 2.47 13.18 1.96
CA ALA A 299 2.02 12.79 3.30
C ALA A 299 0.77 13.57 3.73
N SER A 300 -0.27 12.84 4.17
CA SER A 300 -1.52 13.41 4.67
C SER A 300 -1.46 13.84 6.13
N SER A 301 -0.50 13.32 6.91
CA SER A 301 -0.38 13.62 8.34
C SER A 301 0.31 14.96 8.59
N VAL A 302 -0.43 15.89 9.16
CA VAL A 302 0.01 17.24 9.55
C VAL A 302 1.30 17.22 10.38
N LEU A 303 1.40 16.25 11.29
CA LEU A 303 2.50 16.12 12.24
C LEU A 303 3.84 15.78 11.57
N ASN A 304 3.89 14.83 10.64
CA ASN A 304 5.14 14.44 9.98
C ASN A 304 5.68 15.54 9.04
N VAL A 305 4.79 16.31 8.40
CA VAL A 305 5.19 17.42 7.53
C VAL A 305 5.70 18.59 8.36
N LEU A 306 5.01 18.98 9.44
CA LEU A 306 5.48 20.01 10.36
C LEU A 306 6.83 19.64 10.95
N MET A 307 6.97 18.43 11.51
CA MET A 307 8.20 17.98 12.15
C MET A 307 9.38 17.83 11.18
N THR A 308 9.14 17.49 9.92
CA THR A 308 10.23 17.41 8.93
C THR A 308 10.61 18.78 8.37
N ILE A 309 9.66 19.72 8.24
CA ILE A 309 9.98 21.12 7.95
C ILE A 309 10.83 21.71 9.09
N THR A 310 10.49 21.41 10.34
CA THR A 310 11.26 21.74 11.54
C THR A 310 12.67 21.17 11.45
N VAL A 311 12.85 19.87 11.17
CA VAL A 311 14.18 19.24 11.03
C VAL A 311 14.99 19.84 9.87
N VAL A 312 14.39 20.08 8.71
CA VAL A 312 15.12 20.64 7.54
C VAL A 312 15.52 22.10 7.76
N LYS A 313 14.69 22.88 8.47
CA LYS A 313 15.03 24.26 8.86
C LYS A 313 16.09 24.30 9.97
N ILE A 314 15.94 23.49 11.02
CA ILE A 314 16.89 23.42 12.14
C ILE A 314 18.24 22.84 11.70
N TYR A 315 18.28 21.85 10.81
CA TYR A 315 19.53 21.21 10.34
C TYR A 315 20.53 22.23 9.74
N LYS A 316 20.04 23.34 9.19
CA LYS A 316 20.91 24.39 8.64
C LYS A 316 21.52 25.29 9.72
N SER A 317 20.91 25.39 10.89
CA SER A 317 21.31 26.31 11.96
C SER A 317 21.93 25.61 13.17
N ASP A 318 21.47 24.40 13.51
CA ASP A 318 21.86 23.68 14.72
C ASP A 318 21.70 22.16 14.52
N LEU A 319 22.83 21.46 14.34
CA LEU A 319 22.86 20.02 14.12
C LEU A 319 22.40 19.23 15.35
N VAL A 320 22.68 19.71 16.56
CA VAL A 320 22.35 19.02 17.81
C VAL A 320 20.85 19.01 18.01
N ALA A 321 20.21 20.18 17.90
CA ALA A 321 18.75 20.29 17.97
C ALA A 321 18.04 19.50 16.86
N ALA A 322 18.65 19.38 15.68
CA ALA A 322 18.11 18.56 14.60
C ALA A 322 18.13 17.06 14.93
N ILE A 323 19.23 16.56 15.50
CA ILE A 323 19.37 15.14 15.89
C ILE A 323 18.36 14.80 16.99
N GLU A 324 18.19 15.67 17.98
CA GLU A 324 17.21 15.49 19.06
C GLU A 324 15.78 15.40 18.52
N ASN A 325 15.42 16.30 17.60
CA ASN A 325 14.12 16.27 16.93
C ASN A 325 13.91 14.98 16.13
N VAL A 326 14.92 14.53 15.37
CA VAL A 326 14.85 13.28 14.62
C VAL A 326 14.63 12.09 15.55
N HIS A 327 15.35 12.03 16.67
CA HIS A 327 15.19 10.97 17.65
C HIS A 327 13.77 10.97 18.25
N PHE A 328 13.27 12.15 18.64
CA PHE A 328 11.90 12.30 19.15
C PHE A 328 10.85 11.86 18.13
N ILE A 329 11.01 12.21 16.85
CA ILE A 329 10.09 11.79 15.78
C ILE A 329 10.08 10.28 15.60
N ILE A 330 11.26 9.64 15.57
CA ILE A 330 11.37 8.19 15.45
C ILE A 330 10.65 7.50 16.60
N LEU A 331 10.84 8.02 17.82
CA LEU A 331 10.25 7.49 19.04
C LEU A 331 8.72 7.60 19.03
N VAL A 332 8.16 8.80 18.75
CA VAL A 332 6.71 9.01 18.62
C VAL A 332 6.11 8.19 17.46
N SER A 333 6.82 8.05 16.34
CA SER A 333 6.35 7.27 15.20
C SER A 333 6.29 5.77 15.50
N ALA A 334 7.30 5.24 16.18
CA ALA A 334 7.33 3.84 16.61
C ALA A 334 6.18 3.54 17.58
N GLU A 335 5.84 4.49 18.45
CA GLU A 335 4.73 4.40 19.41
C GLU A 335 3.37 4.37 18.75
N ILE A 336 3.10 5.31 17.85
CA ILE A 336 1.84 5.34 17.12
C ILE A 336 1.65 4.03 16.36
N LEU A 337 2.72 3.51 15.75
CA LEU A 337 2.68 2.21 15.07
C LEU A 337 2.41 1.05 16.05
N GLY A 338 3.07 1.05 17.21
CA GLY A 338 2.86 0.08 18.28
C GLY A 338 1.42 0.09 18.78
N MET A 339 0.89 1.26 19.11
CA MET A 339 -0.50 1.44 19.57
C MET A 339 -1.51 0.96 18.51
N ILE A 340 -1.35 1.38 17.25
CA ILE A 340 -2.22 0.93 16.16
C ILE A 340 -2.17 -0.60 16.02
N THR A 341 -0.99 -1.19 16.15
CA THR A 341 -0.82 -2.65 16.06
C THR A 341 -1.55 -3.37 17.19
N LEU A 342 -1.42 -2.89 18.42
CA LEU A 342 -2.14 -3.44 19.59
C LEU A 342 -3.65 -3.29 19.45
N LEU A 343 -4.13 -2.11 19.02
CA LEU A 343 -5.56 -1.87 18.81
C LEU A 343 -6.12 -2.79 17.73
N ARG A 344 -5.40 -2.98 16.62
CA ARG A 344 -5.79 -3.91 15.55
C ARG A 344 -5.82 -5.36 16.01
N LYS A 345 -4.92 -5.75 16.91
CA LYS A 345 -4.82 -7.11 17.45
C LYS A 345 -5.50 -7.27 18.81
N ARG A 346 -6.31 -6.29 19.24
CA ARG A 346 -6.97 -6.29 20.56
C ARG A 346 -7.72 -7.59 20.87
N LYS A 347 -8.51 -8.09 19.90
CA LYS A 347 -9.27 -9.35 20.09
C LYS A 347 -8.35 -10.54 20.37
N LEU A 348 -7.24 -10.66 19.65
CA LEU A 348 -6.25 -11.71 19.86
C LEU A 348 -5.57 -11.58 21.22
N ILE A 349 -5.17 -10.36 21.61
CA ILE A 349 -4.55 -10.09 22.90
C ILE A 349 -5.49 -10.44 24.06
N ILE A 350 -6.77 -10.05 23.97
CA ILE A 350 -7.79 -10.40 24.96
C ILE A 350 -7.98 -11.93 24.99
N SER A 351 -8.02 -12.59 23.83
CA SER A 351 -8.12 -14.05 23.75
C SER A 351 -6.97 -14.73 24.49
N ILE A 352 -5.73 -14.28 24.24
CA ILE A 352 -4.53 -14.77 24.94
C ILE A 352 -4.66 -14.56 26.47
N TYR A 353 -5.13 -13.39 26.92
CA TYR A 353 -5.36 -13.13 28.35
C TYR A 353 -6.41 -14.04 28.96
N THR A 354 -7.54 -14.23 28.28
CA THR A 354 -8.59 -15.13 28.76
C THR A 354 -8.10 -16.58 28.79
N LEU A 355 -7.25 -16.96 27.85
CA LEU A 355 -6.67 -18.29 27.74
C LEU A 355 -5.61 -18.55 28.83
N ILE A 356 -4.77 -17.55 29.14
CA ILE A 356 -3.80 -17.61 30.24
C ILE A 356 -4.50 -17.55 31.61
N GLY A 357 -5.66 -16.90 31.68
CA GLY A 357 -6.44 -16.77 32.92
C GLY A 357 -7.34 -17.95 33.24
N LYS A 358 -7.88 -18.64 32.23
CA LYS A 358 -8.85 -19.73 32.40
C LYS A 358 -8.18 -21.08 32.20
N ASP A 359 -8.07 -21.85 33.28
CA ASP A 359 -7.58 -23.25 33.28
C ASP A 359 -6.16 -23.44 32.69
N TYR A 360 -5.42 -22.35 32.47
CA TYR A 360 -4.09 -22.36 31.85
C TYR A 360 -3.04 -23.12 32.64
N PHE A 361 -3.31 -23.42 33.91
CA PHE A 361 -2.43 -24.20 34.78
C PHE A 361 -3.12 -25.46 35.31
N ASP A 362 -4.29 -25.83 34.77
CA ASP A 362 -5.10 -26.92 35.29
C ASP A 362 -4.73 -28.24 34.60
N TYR A 363 -3.96 -29.04 35.33
CA TYR A 363 -3.63 -30.42 34.95
C TYR A 363 -4.52 -31.42 35.71
N GLU A 364 -5.60 -30.94 36.34
CA GLU A 364 -6.44 -31.68 37.29
C GLU A 364 -5.56 -32.39 38.34
N ASN A 365 -6.02 -33.52 38.90
CA ASN A 365 -5.27 -34.30 39.87
C ASN A 365 -4.21 -35.24 39.25
N THR A 366 -3.75 -34.95 38.02
CA THR A 366 -2.82 -35.83 37.29
C THR A 366 -1.34 -35.49 37.54
N LEU A 367 -1.04 -34.45 38.31
CA LEU A 367 0.34 -34.10 38.67
C LEU A 367 0.74 -34.82 39.97
N ASP A 368 1.96 -35.36 39.96
CA ASP A 368 2.66 -35.84 41.15
C ASP A 368 3.10 -34.67 42.04
N ASP A 369 3.35 -34.95 43.32
CA ASP A 369 3.70 -33.92 44.31
C ASP A 369 4.99 -33.18 43.95
N GLU A 370 5.93 -33.89 43.30
CA GLU A 370 7.18 -33.31 42.81
C GLU A 370 6.95 -32.29 41.67
N CYS A 371 6.03 -32.58 40.73
CA CYS A 371 5.66 -31.62 39.69
C CYS A 371 4.86 -30.45 40.26
N LEU A 372 4.00 -30.68 41.26
CA LEU A 372 3.27 -29.61 41.94
C LEU A 372 4.21 -28.65 42.68
N GLU A 373 5.23 -29.18 43.36
CA GLU A 373 6.25 -28.37 44.03
C GLU A 373 7.10 -27.60 43.03
N THR A 374 7.49 -28.26 41.93
CA THR A 374 8.21 -27.61 40.81
C THR A 374 7.40 -26.47 40.21
N LYS A 375 6.10 -26.69 39.98
CA LYS A 375 5.16 -25.67 39.49
C LYS A 375 5.09 -24.49 40.45
N ARG A 376 4.89 -24.73 41.75
CA ARG A 376 4.85 -23.66 42.78
C ARG A 376 6.14 -22.85 42.79
N SER A 377 7.29 -23.52 42.87
CA SER A 377 8.61 -22.87 42.89
C SER A 377 8.88 -22.04 41.63
N ALA A 378 8.57 -22.59 40.45
CA ALA A 378 8.73 -21.88 39.18
C ALA A 378 7.81 -20.66 39.06
N MET A 379 6.53 -20.80 39.46
CA MET A 379 5.57 -19.69 39.46
C MET A 379 5.98 -18.57 40.44
N GLU A 380 6.46 -18.91 41.63
CA GLU A 380 6.97 -17.91 42.58
C GLU A 380 8.19 -17.18 42.05
N LYS A 381 9.13 -17.90 41.42
CA LYS A 381 10.32 -17.31 40.80
C LYS A 381 9.94 -16.37 39.66
N ALA A 382 9.01 -16.76 38.81
CA ALA A 382 8.48 -15.91 37.74
C ALA A 382 7.78 -14.67 38.32
N LYS A 383 6.94 -14.82 39.35
CA LYS A 383 6.25 -13.69 40.02
C LYS A 383 7.25 -12.71 40.64
N ARG A 384 8.29 -13.20 41.33
CA ARG A 384 9.37 -12.37 41.89
C ARG A 384 10.09 -11.58 40.80
N ARG A 385 10.45 -12.24 39.68
CA ARG A 385 11.10 -11.58 38.54
C ARG A 385 10.22 -10.51 37.89
N LYS A 386 8.95 -10.83 37.63
CA LYS A 386 7.97 -9.87 37.07
C LYS A 386 7.88 -8.61 37.93
N TYR A 387 7.73 -8.79 39.24
CA TYR A 387 7.65 -7.68 40.19
C TYR A 387 8.94 -6.85 40.25
N PHE A 388 10.10 -7.52 40.28
CA PHE A 388 11.41 -6.87 40.31
C PHE A 388 11.66 -6.06 39.04
N ILE A 389 11.44 -6.66 37.86
CA ILE A 389 11.58 -6.00 36.56
C ILE A 389 10.64 -4.80 36.50
N GLN A 390 9.36 -4.97 36.85
CA GLN A 390 8.39 -3.88 36.84
C GLN A 390 8.83 -2.71 37.73
N ARG A 391 9.32 -2.98 38.96
CA ARG A 391 9.76 -1.94 39.90
C ARG A 391 10.98 -1.17 39.41
N ILE A 392 12.06 -1.87 39.07
CA ILE A 392 13.28 -1.22 38.55
C ILE A 392 12.93 -0.33 37.37
N PHE A 393 12.09 -0.88 36.51
CA PHE A 393 11.77 -0.25 35.26
C PHE A 393 10.91 1.01 35.41
N VAL A 394 9.86 0.95 36.24
CA VAL A 394 9.06 2.14 36.58
C VAL A 394 9.94 3.22 37.21
N SER A 395 10.85 2.85 38.11
CA SER A 395 11.81 3.80 38.69
C SER A 395 12.73 4.43 37.65
N CYS A 396 13.27 3.63 36.71
CA CYS A 396 14.13 4.12 35.63
C CYS A 396 13.39 5.09 34.71
N ILE A 397 12.16 4.77 34.27
CA ILE A 397 11.36 5.68 33.46
C ILE A 397 11.08 6.96 34.23
N PHE A 398 10.62 6.85 35.47
CA PHE A 398 10.24 8.01 36.25
C PHE A 398 11.42 8.97 36.40
N CYS A 399 12.62 8.42 36.67
CA CYS A 399 13.87 9.17 36.68
C CYS A 399 14.18 9.82 35.31
N ALA A 400 14.05 9.08 34.21
CA ALA A 400 14.28 9.61 32.86
C ALA A 400 13.27 10.70 32.48
N CYS A 401 11.97 10.51 32.76
CA CYS A 401 10.92 11.48 32.51
C CYS A 401 11.14 12.76 33.32
N ILE A 402 11.51 12.67 34.60
CA ILE A 402 11.87 13.84 35.41
C ILE A 402 13.09 14.55 34.82
N THR A 403 14.11 13.79 34.44
CA THR A 403 15.34 14.33 33.85
C THR A 403 15.03 15.14 32.59
N VAL A 404 14.21 14.60 31.69
CA VAL A 404 13.88 15.26 30.41
C VAL A 404 12.84 16.37 30.59
N SER A 405 11.84 16.21 31.47
CA SER A 405 10.70 17.14 31.60
C SER A 405 10.96 18.31 32.53
N VAL A 406 11.81 18.13 33.54
CA VAL A 406 12.02 19.10 34.61
C VAL A 406 13.48 19.53 34.67
N LEU A 407 14.40 18.59 34.86
CA LEU A 407 15.81 18.93 35.08
C LEU A 407 16.42 19.64 33.87
N ARG A 408 16.16 19.11 32.67
CA ARG A 408 16.69 19.67 31.42
C ARG A 408 16.21 21.10 31.14
N PRO A 409 14.89 21.41 31.15
CA PRO A 409 14.43 22.79 30.99
C PRO A 409 14.97 23.74 32.06
N VAL A 410 15.03 23.30 33.33
CA VAL A 410 15.59 24.12 34.44
C VAL A 410 17.06 24.43 34.19
N LEU A 411 17.87 23.43 33.83
CA LEU A 411 19.28 23.64 33.50
C LEU A 411 19.46 24.57 32.30
N LYS A 412 18.60 24.46 31.28
CA LYS A 412 18.61 25.39 30.15
C LYS A 412 18.28 26.82 30.58
N ILE A 413 17.30 27.03 31.45
CA ILE A 413 16.95 28.36 31.95
C ILE A 413 18.08 28.95 32.80
N LEU A 414 18.78 28.13 33.59
CA LEU A 414 19.85 28.59 34.49
C LEU A 414 21.19 28.84 33.78
N TYR A 415 21.53 28.07 32.75
CA TYR A 415 22.86 28.07 32.13
C TYR A 415 22.91 28.55 30.68
N PHE A 416 21.76 28.71 29.99
CA PHE A 416 21.73 29.01 28.56
C PHE A 416 21.21 30.43 28.28
N ASP A 417 21.94 31.17 27.43
CA ASP A 417 21.52 32.49 26.97
C ASP A 417 20.34 32.32 25.96
N PRO A 418 19.18 32.96 26.16
CA PRO A 418 18.03 32.88 25.25
C PRO A 418 18.32 33.32 23.79
N SER A 419 19.53 33.82 23.53
CA SER A 419 20.01 34.42 22.29
C SER A 419 20.62 33.44 21.26
N GLU A 420 20.77 32.15 21.57
CA GLU A 420 21.25 31.15 20.58
C GLU A 420 20.16 30.78 19.55
N GLY A 421 19.89 31.71 18.65
CA GLY A 421 18.96 31.58 17.54
C GLY A 421 18.61 32.95 16.97
N THR A 422 18.33 33.04 15.66
CA THR A 422 17.87 34.31 15.09
C THR A 422 16.53 34.70 15.74
N PRO A 423 16.34 35.96 16.17
CA PRO A 423 15.14 36.40 16.90
C PRO A 423 13.81 36.03 16.24
N ASP A 424 13.77 35.88 14.91
CA ASP A 424 12.52 35.63 14.15
C ASP A 424 12.36 34.18 13.63
N ASP A 425 13.07 33.21 14.20
CA ASP A 425 13.04 31.82 13.70
C ASP A 425 11.75 31.04 14.06
N GLY A 426 10.95 31.52 15.02
CA GLY A 426 9.72 30.88 15.49
C GLY A 426 9.92 29.57 16.26
N PHE A 427 11.15 29.28 16.73
CA PHE A 427 11.44 28.07 17.51
C PHE A 427 11.39 28.34 19.01
N VAL A 428 10.76 27.42 19.75
CA VAL A 428 10.79 27.39 21.21
C VAL A 428 11.86 26.40 21.65
N ARG A 429 12.99 26.92 22.13
CA ARG A 429 14.18 26.14 22.53
C ARG A 429 14.20 25.72 24.00
N VAL A 430 13.37 26.37 24.81
CA VAL A 430 13.22 26.15 26.27
C VAL A 430 12.43 24.88 26.58
N ALA A 431 11.62 24.40 25.63
CA ALA A 431 10.83 23.18 25.79
C ALA A 431 11.72 21.92 25.79
N MET A 432 11.10 20.76 26.06
CA MET A 432 11.82 19.47 26.18
C MET A 432 12.51 19.12 24.85
N VAL A 433 11.86 19.44 23.74
CA VAL A 433 12.39 19.34 22.38
C VAL A 433 12.23 20.70 21.69
N THR A 434 13.21 21.09 20.88
CA THR A 434 13.11 22.35 20.12
C THR A 434 12.06 22.21 19.01
N VAL A 435 10.90 22.83 19.19
CA VAL A 435 9.79 22.74 18.24
C VAL A 435 9.50 24.11 17.61
N TRP A 436 9.21 24.10 16.30
CA TRP A 436 8.70 25.28 15.61
C TRP A 436 7.22 25.46 15.91
N THR A 437 6.83 26.68 16.27
CA THR A 437 5.45 27.02 16.58
C THR A 437 4.97 28.19 15.72
N PRO A 438 3.72 28.17 15.25
CA PRO A 438 3.11 29.32 14.60
C PRO A 438 2.70 30.42 15.59
N PHE A 439 2.76 30.15 16.89
CA PHE A 439 2.40 31.11 17.94
C PHE A 439 3.57 32.04 18.26
N ASP A 440 3.25 33.25 18.70
CA ASP A 440 4.24 34.20 19.19
C ASP A 440 5.00 33.58 20.39
N LYS A 441 6.32 33.40 20.22
CA LYS A 441 7.21 32.79 21.21
C LYS A 441 7.51 33.70 22.40
N TYR A 442 7.25 35.01 22.28
CA TYR A 442 7.43 35.97 23.36
C TYR A 442 6.27 35.95 24.37
N GLN A 443 5.13 35.36 23.98
CA GLN A 443 3.98 35.18 24.86
C GLN A 443 4.17 33.95 25.75
N TRP A 444 4.23 34.15 27.08
CA TRP A 444 4.50 33.09 28.05
C TRP A 444 3.48 31.94 28.01
N TYR A 445 2.21 32.22 27.70
CA TYR A 445 1.16 31.20 27.63
C TYR A 445 1.34 30.26 26.43
N SER A 446 1.86 30.75 25.31
CA SER A 446 2.15 29.92 24.12
C SER A 446 3.25 28.90 24.44
N VAL A 447 4.31 29.35 25.12
CA VAL A 447 5.42 28.51 25.58
C VAL A 447 4.93 27.49 26.62
N ALA A 448 4.12 27.92 27.59
CA ALA A 448 3.55 27.04 28.60
C ALA A 448 2.63 25.96 28.00
N PHE A 449 1.82 26.31 27.00
CA PHE A 449 0.96 25.35 26.30
C PHE A 449 1.77 24.29 25.54
N ILE A 450 2.82 24.70 24.81
CA ILE A 450 3.70 23.79 24.09
C ILE A 450 4.41 22.86 25.07
N TRP A 451 4.94 23.42 26.17
CA TRP A 451 5.60 22.64 27.20
C TRP A 451 4.66 21.63 27.86
N TYR A 452 3.41 22.02 28.15
CA TYR A 452 2.39 21.10 28.63
C TYR A 452 2.12 19.96 27.64
N CYS A 453 1.96 20.27 26.35
CA CYS A 453 1.74 19.26 25.31
C CYS A 453 2.92 18.28 25.21
N GLU A 454 4.15 18.78 25.26
CA GLU A 454 5.36 17.95 25.24
C GLU A 454 5.47 17.07 26.49
N CYS A 455 5.15 17.60 27.67
CA CYS A 455 5.07 16.81 28.89
C CYS A 455 4.01 15.70 28.77
N VAL A 456 2.81 16.01 28.29
CA VAL A 456 1.76 14.99 28.09
C VAL A 456 2.26 13.89 27.15
N ILE A 457 2.91 14.25 26.04
CA ILE A 457 3.49 13.25 25.13
C ILE A 457 4.56 12.44 25.86
N ALA A 458 5.57 13.10 26.42
CA ALA A 458 6.73 12.45 27.05
C ALA A 458 6.36 11.52 28.21
N TRP A 459 5.28 11.77 28.95
CA TRP A 459 4.83 10.91 30.05
C TRP A 459 3.93 9.75 29.59
N ASN A 460 3.13 9.94 28.53
CA ASN A 460 2.29 8.87 27.97
C ASN A 460 3.07 7.87 27.12
N THR A 461 4.05 8.38 26.40
CA THR A 461 4.95 7.69 25.48
C THR A 461 5.58 6.42 26.08
N PRO A 462 6.33 6.49 27.20
CA PRO A 462 6.83 5.31 27.90
C PRO A 462 5.69 4.35 28.29
N SER A 463 4.62 4.87 28.90
CA SER A 463 3.52 4.05 29.43
C SER A 463 2.92 3.12 28.36
N ILE A 464 2.76 3.60 27.13
CA ILE A 464 2.24 2.83 26.00
C ILE A 464 3.24 1.75 25.54
N VAL A 465 4.51 2.12 25.32
CA VAL A 465 5.55 1.19 24.88
C VAL A 465 5.70 0.05 25.87
N PHE A 466 5.72 0.37 27.16
CA PHE A 466 5.98 -0.62 28.19
C PHE A 466 4.78 -1.44 28.56
N GLY A 467 3.58 -0.86 28.56
CA GLY A 467 2.35 -1.65 28.66
C GLY A 467 2.32 -2.76 27.61
N SER A 468 2.75 -2.44 26.38
CA SER A 468 2.83 -3.43 25.29
C SER A 468 3.98 -4.43 25.44
N THR A 469 5.16 -3.98 25.83
CA THR A 469 6.36 -4.83 25.91
C THR A 469 6.28 -5.78 27.09
N PHE A 470 5.83 -5.30 28.25
CA PHE A 470 5.62 -6.13 29.44
C PHE A 470 4.54 -7.17 29.24
N PHE A 471 3.49 -6.85 28.47
CA PHE A 471 2.51 -7.85 28.10
C PHE A 471 3.17 -9.06 27.43
N PHE A 472 3.95 -8.84 26.36
CA PHE A 472 4.61 -9.94 25.65
C PHE A 472 5.67 -10.63 26.50
N LEU A 473 6.49 -9.85 27.23
CA LEU A 473 7.54 -10.40 28.07
C LEU A 473 6.97 -11.31 29.17
N PHE A 474 5.90 -10.88 29.83
CA PHE A 474 5.28 -11.65 30.92
C PHE A 474 4.52 -12.86 30.41
N ALA A 475 3.86 -12.76 29.25
CA ALA A 475 3.24 -13.91 28.60
C ALA A 475 4.28 -14.96 28.16
N LEU A 476 5.44 -14.52 27.64
CA LEU A 476 6.55 -15.41 27.29
C LEU A 476 7.17 -16.07 28.52
N GLU A 477 7.32 -15.37 29.63
CA GLU A 477 7.81 -15.98 30.89
C GLU A 477 6.81 -17.05 31.39
N ASP A 478 5.51 -16.78 31.36
CA ASP A 478 4.49 -17.77 31.75
C ASP A 478 4.51 -18.99 30.85
N LEU A 479 4.62 -18.78 29.53
CA LEU A 479 4.79 -19.87 28.57
C LEU A 479 6.08 -20.67 28.81
N GLY A 480 7.17 -19.99 29.17
CA GLY A 480 8.44 -20.62 29.52
C GLY A 480 8.32 -21.53 30.74
N VAL A 481 7.63 -21.08 31.80
CA VAL A 481 7.33 -21.90 32.98
C VAL A 481 6.49 -23.13 32.61
N GLN A 482 5.50 -22.96 31.72
CA GLN A 482 4.67 -24.06 31.25
C GLN A 482 5.45 -25.12 30.48
N LEU A 483 6.33 -24.70 29.56
CA LEU A 483 7.17 -25.62 28.81
C LEU A 483 8.13 -26.40 29.73
N GLN A 484 8.63 -25.77 30.79
CA GLN A 484 9.42 -26.46 31.82
C GLN A 484 8.58 -27.49 32.58
N LEU A 485 7.36 -27.12 32.96
CA LEU A 485 6.42 -28.04 33.62
C LEU A 485 6.04 -29.21 32.71
N LEU A 486 5.73 -28.96 31.43
CA LEU A 486 5.45 -29.99 30.45
C LEU A 486 6.63 -30.96 30.32
N LYS A 487 7.86 -30.43 30.18
CA LYS A 487 9.06 -31.26 30.07
C LYS A 487 9.19 -32.21 31.27
N LYS A 488 9.01 -31.71 32.49
CA LYS A 488 9.10 -32.54 33.71
C LYS A 488 7.93 -33.53 33.83
N SER A 489 6.73 -33.07 33.49
CA SER A 489 5.49 -33.84 33.47
C SER A 489 5.51 -35.01 32.47
N LEU A 490 6.18 -34.83 31.32
CA LEU A 490 6.41 -35.90 30.34
C LEU A 490 7.54 -36.84 30.78
N ALA A 491 8.61 -36.33 31.39
CA ALA A 491 9.68 -37.17 31.93
C ALA A 491 9.18 -38.11 33.03
N ASN A 492 8.25 -37.64 33.87
CA ASN A 492 7.68 -38.40 34.99
C ASN A 492 6.34 -39.07 34.65
N VAL A 493 5.99 -39.25 33.36
CA VAL A 493 4.65 -39.74 32.96
C VAL A 493 4.29 -41.10 33.56
N ILE A 494 5.27 -42.01 33.68
CA ILE A 494 5.06 -43.34 34.26
C ILE A 494 4.78 -43.25 35.76
N GLN A 495 5.48 -42.36 36.46
CA GLN A 495 5.29 -42.15 37.90
C GLN A 495 3.94 -41.49 38.18
N ARG A 496 3.52 -40.54 37.33
CA ARG A 496 2.18 -39.94 37.37
C ARG A 496 1.08 -40.96 37.12
N ALA A 497 1.26 -41.85 36.15
CA ALA A 497 0.30 -42.91 35.83
C ALA A 497 0.08 -43.89 36.99
N LYS A 498 1.12 -44.18 37.79
CA LYS A 498 1.01 -45.05 38.98
C LYS A 498 0.17 -44.46 40.12
N ARG A 499 -0.06 -43.15 40.12
CA ARG A 499 -0.86 -42.44 41.14
C ARG A 499 -2.36 -42.48 40.83
N ILE A 500 -2.73 -42.78 39.59
CA ILE A 500 -4.12 -42.88 39.16
C ILE A 500 -4.61 -44.29 39.47
N ASP A 501 -5.73 -44.41 40.18
CA ASP A 501 -6.36 -45.70 40.44
C ASP A 501 -6.78 -46.35 39.11
N GLY A 502 -6.15 -47.47 38.75
CA GLY A 502 -6.46 -48.24 37.55
C GLY A 502 -5.25 -48.89 36.87
N PRO A 503 -5.45 -49.48 35.68
CA PRO A 503 -4.37 -50.05 34.87
C PRO A 503 -3.37 -48.97 34.44
N ILE A 504 -2.07 -49.26 34.55
CA ILE A 504 -0.98 -48.30 34.22
C ILE A 504 -1.12 -47.75 32.79
N GLU A 505 -1.57 -48.58 31.85
CA GLU A 505 -1.77 -48.17 30.45
C GLU A 505 -2.85 -47.08 30.29
N GLU A 506 -3.94 -47.18 31.06
CA GLU A 506 -4.99 -46.16 31.09
C GLU A 506 -4.51 -44.89 31.79
N GLY A 507 -3.74 -45.03 32.88
CA GLY A 507 -3.11 -43.89 33.56
C GLY A 507 -2.15 -43.11 32.67
N ILE A 508 -1.34 -43.78 31.84
CA ILE A 508 -0.43 -43.13 30.88
C ILE A 508 -1.24 -42.39 29.80
N LYS A 509 -2.27 -43.04 29.23
CA LYS A 509 -3.15 -42.41 28.23
C LYS A 509 -3.82 -41.16 28.81
N LEU A 510 -4.27 -41.22 30.06
CA LEU A 510 -4.90 -40.10 30.75
C LEU A 510 -3.90 -38.95 30.95
N CYS A 511 -2.72 -39.21 31.52
CA CYS A 511 -1.67 -38.22 31.74
C CYS A 511 -1.22 -37.52 30.45
N LEU A 512 -1.07 -38.27 29.35
CA LEU A 512 -0.72 -37.72 28.04
C LEU A 512 -1.87 -36.91 27.44
N LYS A 513 -3.11 -37.41 27.55
CA LYS A 513 -4.31 -36.70 27.08
C LYS A 513 -4.43 -35.32 27.73
N TYR A 514 -4.24 -35.23 29.05
CA TYR A 514 -4.26 -33.94 29.75
C TYR A 514 -3.09 -33.05 29.39
N SER A 515 -1.88 -33.61 29.24
CA SER A 515 -0.70 -32.85 28.80
C SER A 515 -0.87 -32.26 27.39
N ILE A 516 -1.52 -33.00 26.48
CA ILE A 516 -1.79 -32.57 25.09
C ILE A 516 -2.96 -31.58 25.03
N ARG A 517 -4.08 -31.88 25.71
CA ARG A 517 -5.27 -31.00 25.75
C ARG A 517 -4.89 -29.60 26.23
N HIS A 518 -4.04 -29.53 27.25
CA HIS A 518 -3.50 -28.29 27.77
C HIS A 518 -2.75 -27.45 26.74
N HIS A 519 -1.91 -28.10 25.91
CA HIS A 519 -1.11 -27.40 24.90
C HIS A 519 -1.90 -27.12 23.62
N GLN A 520 -2.93 -27.91 23.31
CA GLN A 520 -3.83 -27.62 22.18
C GLN A 520 -4.59 -26.32 22.40
N ILE A 521 -4.97 -26.00 23.65
CA ILE A 521 -5.62 -24.74 24.01
C ILE A 521 -4.75 -23.53 23.57
N LEU A 522 -3.42 -23.62 23.60
CA LEU A 522 -2.51 -22.57 23.13
C LEU A 522 -2.51 -22.34 21.60
N PHE A 523 -2.91 -23.34 20.82
CA PHE A 523 -2.87 -23.30 19.34
C PHE A 523 -4.25 -23.13 18.69
N THR A 524 -5.31 -23.09 19.49
CA THR A 524 -6.70 -22.82 19.10
C THR A 524 -7.05 -21.37 19.37
#